data_AF-A0A1Z4LJW6-F1
#
_entry.id   AF-A0A1Z4LJW6-F1
#
_cell.length_a   1.000
_cell.length_b   1.000
_cell.length_c   1.000
_cell.angle_alpha   90.00
_cell.angle_beta   90.00
_cell.angle_gamma   90.00
#
_symmetry.space_group_name_H-M   'P 1'
#
loop_
_entity.id
_entity.type
_entity.pdbx_description
1 polymer ?
#
loop_
_entity_poly.entity_id
_entity_poly.type
_entity_poly.pdbx_seq_one_letter_code
_entity_poly.pdbx_strand_id
1 'polypeptide(L)' 'MTDDDIIEVPLRPLVWMGNSRKNIREFPEQVRASIGYALQLVQAGETLLRCQGF' A
#
# COMPACT_ATOMS: atom_id res chain seq x y z
N MET A 1 22.32 11.26 -13.67
CA MET A 1 21.58 10.50 -12.65
C MET A 1 20.72 11.52 -11.93
N THR A 2 19.39 11.54 -11.94
CA THR A 2 18.34 10.60 -12.38
C THR A 2 17.03 11.31 -12.02
N ASP A 3 16.08 11.47 -12.95
CA ASP A 3 14.68 11.83 -12.63
C ASP A 3 13.67 11.25 -13.63
N ASP A 4 14.06 10.22 -14.40
CA ASP A 4 13.23 9.68 -15.50
C ASP A 4 12.59 8.32 -15.18
N ASP A 5 12.74 7.81 -13.95
CA ASP A 5 12.23 6.48 -13.57
C ASP A 5 11.22 6.53 -12.41
N ILE A 6 10.50 7.64 -12.22
CA ILE A 6 9.28 7.60 -11.41
C ILE A 6 8.20 7.02 -12.32
N ILE A 7 8.11 5.69 -12.32
CA ILE A 7 6.99 4.99 -12.94
C ILE A 7 5.74 5.47 -12.19
N GLU A 8 5.05 6.48 -12.73
CA GLU A 8 3.68 6.84 -12.31
C GLU A 8 2.76 5.69 -12.70
N VAL A 9 2.86 4.58 -11.97
CA VAL A 9 1.80 3.58 -11.96
C VAL A 9 0.57 4.31 -11.43
N PRO A 10 -0.54 4.38 -12.18
CA PRO A 10 -1.76 5.01 -11.68
C PRO A 10 -2.25 4.23 -10.47
N LEU A 11 -1.82 4.67 -9.29
CA LEU A 11 -2.10 4.01 -8.02
C LEU A 11 -3.60 4.07 -7.78
N ARG A 12 -4.22 2.89 -7.58
CA ARG A 12 -5.64 2.85 -7.20
C ARG A 12 -5.87 3.73 -5.96
N PRO A 13 -6.96 4.51 -5.93
CA PRO A 13 -7.22 5.41 -4.81
C PRO A 13 -7.38 4.59 -3.52
N LEU A 14 -6.52 4.86 -2.54
CA LEU A 14 -6.57 4.20 -1.25
C LEU A 14 -7.59 4.90 -0.35
N VAL A 15 -8.69 4.21 -0.05
CA VAL A 15 -9.71 4.69 0.88
C VAL A 15 -9.42 4.14 2.27
N TRP A 16 -9.21 5.05 3.22
CA TRP A 16 -9.05 4.68 4.63
C TRP A 16 -10.41 4.58 5.31
N MET A 17 -10.68 3.45 5.96
CA MET A 17 -11.93 3.23 6.67
C MET A 17 -11.80 3.65 8.13
N GLY A 18 -12.61 4.63 8.57
CA GLY A 18 -12.66 5.06 9.96
C GLY A 18 -11.28 5.38 10.55
N ASN A 19 -10.90 4.62 11.60
CA ASN A 19 -9.66 4.83 12.34
C ASN A 19 -8.44 4.08 11.78
N SER A 20 -8.55 3.37 10.65
CA SER A 20 -7.47 2.54 10.09
C SER A 20 -6.15 3.30 9.94
N ARG A 21 -6.19 4.56 9.45
CA ARG A 21 -4.98 5.38 9.30
C ARG A 21 -4.30 5.70 10.63
N LYS A 22 -5.08 5.90 11.69
CA LYS A 22 -4.55 6.21 13.03
C LYS A 22 -3.91 4.97 13.65
N ASN A 23 -4.61 3.85 13.60
CA ASN A 23 -4.11 2.57 14.13
C ASN A 23 -2.81 2.16 13.44
N ILE A 24 -2.70 2.38 12.12
CA ILE A 24 -1.47 2.05 11.38
C ILE A 24 -0.30 2.92 11.85
N ARG A 25 -0.53 4.19 12.18
CA ARG A 25 0.54 5.09 12.66
C ARG A 25 1.03 4.74 14.06
N GLU A 26 0.19 4.14 14.88
CA GLU A 26 0.51 3.68 16.24
C GLU A 26 1.37 2.40 16.24
N PHE A 27 1.46 1.67 15.12
CA PHE A 27 2.32 0.50 15.03
C PHE A 27 3.82 0.86 15.01
N PRO A 28 4.68 -0.09 15.44
CA PRO A 28 6.13 0.03 15.31
C PRO A 28 6.56 0.24 13.85
N GLU A 29 7.72 0.88 13.66
CA GLU A 29 8.22 1.27 12.34
C GLU A 29 8.32 0.11 11.34
N GLN A 30 8.78 -1.05 11.80
CA GLN A 30 8.89 -2.27 10.98
C GLN A 30 7.54 -2.74 10.43
N VAL A 31 6.48 -2.62 11.23
CA VAL A 31 5.12 -3.00 10.85
C VAL A 31 4.54 -1.98 9.87
N ARG A 32 4.80 -0.69 10.10
CA ARG A 32 4.39 0.39 9.18
C ARG A 32 5.04 0.24 7.80
N ALA A 33 6.33 -0.10 7.77
CA ALA A 33 7.06 -0.35 6.52
C ALA A 33 6.45 -1.52 5.74
N SER A 34 6.17 -2.63 6.44
CA SER A 34 5.53 -3.82 5.84
C SER A 34 4.13 -3.51 5.28
N ILE A 35 3.32 -2.74 6.03
CA ILE A 35 1.98 -2.33 5.60
C ILE A 35 2.06 -1.38 4.40
N GLY A 36 2.97 -0.39 4.42
CA GLY A 36 3.17 0.54 3.32
C GLY A 36 3.55 -0.17 2.02
N TYR A 37 4.47 -1.13 2.11
CA TYR A 37 4.87 -1.96 0.98
C TYR A 37 3.69 -2.77 0.42
N ALA A 38 2.92 -3.45 1.28
CA ALA A 38 1.75 -4.20 0.85
C ALA A 38 0.67 -3.31 0.19
N LEU A 39 0.43 -2.10 0.73
CA LEU A 39 -0.50 -1.15 0.15
C LEU A 39 -0.04 -0.68 -1.22
N GLN A 40 1.26 -0.38 -1.39
CA GLN A 40 1.82 0.03 -2.66
C GLN A 40 1.62 -1.03 -3.75
N LEU A 41 1.85 -2.31 -3.43
CA LEU A 41 1.60 -3.42 -4.37
C LEU A 41 0.13 -3.50 -4.80
N VAL A 42 -0.79 -3.42 -3.83
CA VAL A 42 -2.24 -3.44 -4.11
C VAL A 42 -2.67 -2.24 -4.95
N GLN A 43 -2.14 -1.05 -4.65
CA GLN A 43 -2.38 0.17 -5.41
C GLN A 43 -1.82 0.08 -6.84
N ALA A 44 -0.66 -0.57 -7.02
CA ALA A 44 -0.02 -0.79 -8.32
C ALA A 44 -0.76 -1.80 -9.22
N GLY A 45 -1.83 -2.44 -8.72
CA GLY A 45 -2.56 -3.44 -9.51
C GLY A 45 -2.10 -4.87 -9.25
N GLU A 46 -1.00 -5.06 -8.49
CA GLU A 46 -0.57 -6.36 -7.99
C GLU A 46 -1.49 -6.78 -6.84
N THR A 47 -2.69 -7.20 -7.21
CA THR A 47 -3.55 -7.96 -6.31
C THR A 47 -2.74 -9.17 -5.87
N LEU A 48 -2.51 -9.30 -4.55
CA LEU A 48 -2.12 -10.57 -3.95
C LEU A 48 -3.19 -11.59 -4.36
N LEU A 49 -2.96 -12.31 -5.46
CA LEU A 49 -3.84 -13.31 -6.09
C LEU A 49 -4.12 -14.53 -5.17
N ARG A 50 -3.90 -14.39 -3.87
CA ARG A 50 -4.13 -15.39 -2.83
C ARG A 50 -5.29 -15.05 -1.89
N CYS A 51 -6.09 -14.04 -2.20
CA CYS A 51 -7.41 -13.84 -1.59
C CYS A 51 -8.53 -14.11 -2.61
N GLN A 52 -8.38 -15.15 -3.43
CA GLN A 52 -9.49 -15.72 -4.18
C GLN A 52 -10.36 -16.54 -3.22
N GLY A 53 -11.61 -16.10 -3.06
CA GLY A 53 -12.73 -16.95 -2.60
C GLY A 53 -13.15 -16.74 -1.15
N PHE A 54 -14.22 -15.95 -0.96
CA PHE A 54 -15.26 -16.29 -0.01
C PHE A 54 -16.12 -17.42 -0.59
#